data_AF-A0A8T4N0H8-F1
#
_entry.id   AF-A0A8T4N0H8-F1
#
_cell.length_a   1.000
_cell.length_b   1.000
_cell.length_c   1.000
_cell.angle_alpha   90.00
_cell.angle_beta   90.00
_cell.angle_gamma   90.00
#
_symmetry.space_group_name_H-M   'P 1'
#
loop_
_entity.id
_entity.type
_entity.pdbx_description
1 polymer ?
#
loop_
_entity_poly.entity_id
_entity_poly.type
_entity_poly.pdbx_seq_one_letter_code
_entity_poly.pdbx_strand_id
1 'polypeptide(L)' 'MKIKIKAHANYSREKIEKISDGEYEIWIKEKPIEGNGNRHIEKFLKGYFNKKCVIVSGFTSKIKFVELLNP' A
#
# COMPACT_ATOMS: atom_id res chain seq x y z
N MET A 1 -0.83 4.92 -13.42
CA MET A 1 -1.84 3.83 -13.30
C MET A 1 -2.36 3.84 -11.88
N LYS A 2 -3.68 3.77 -11.66
CA LYS A 2 -4.25 3.77 -10.31
C LYS A 2 -4.60 2.34 -9.89
N ILE A 3 -4.21 2.00 -8.66
CA ILE A 3 -4.54 0.72 -8.03
C ILE A 3 -5.25 0.98 -6.71
N LYS A 4 -6.10 0.05 -6.32
CA LYS A 4 -6.77 0.03 -5.02
C LYS A 4 -6.07 -1.00 -4.15
N ILE A 5 -5.77 -0.60 -2.92
CA ILE A 5 -5.18 -1.48 -1.94
C ILE A 5 -6.05 -1.53 -0.69
N LYS A 6 -6.05 -2.67 -0.01
CA LYS A 6 -6.58 -2.81 1.34
C LYS A 6 -5.45 -3.16 2.29
N ALA A 7 -5.20 -2.25 3.23
CA ALA A 7 -4.10 -2.33 4.17
C ALA A 7 -4.55 -2.95 5.50
N HIS A 8 -3.84 -4.00 5.89
CA HIS A 8 -3.97 -4.72 7.15
C HIS A 8 -2.73 -4.43 7.99
N ALA A 9 -2.88 -3.63 9.03
CA ALA A 9 -1.79 -3.28 9.95
C ALA A 9 -1.69 -4.26 11.12
N ASN A 10 -0.60 -4.18 11.90
CA ASN A 10 -0.33 -5.01 13.09
C ASN A 10 -0.13 -6.50 12.82
N TYR A 11 0.37 -6.86 11.63
CA TYR A 11 0.68 -8.26 11.32
C TYR A 11 2.12 -8.62 11.67
N SER A 12 2.36 -9.88 12.06
CA SER A 12 3.71 -10.35 12.39
C SER A 12 4.64 -10.42 11.17
N ARG A 13 4.06 -10.54 9.96
CA ARG A 13 4.77 -10.68 8.69
C ARG A 13 4.16 -9.75 7.63
N GLU A 14 4.99 -9.32 6.70
CA GLU A 14 4.57 -8.51 5.56
C GLU A 14 4.22 -9.39 4.37
N LYS A 15 3.12 -9.08 3.69
CA LYS A 15 2.63 -9.84 2.53
C LYS A 15 1.90 -8.90 1.57
N ILE A 16 2.01 -9.19 0.28
CA ILE A 16 1.16 -8.60 -0.78
C ILE A 16 0.43 -9.74 -1.48
N GLU A 17 -0.86 -9.57 -1.70
CA GLU A 17 -1.69 -10.51 -2.44
C GLU A 17 -2.47 -9.76 -3.52
N LYS A 18 -2.35 -10.24 -4.76
CA LYS A 18 -3.14 -9.71 -5.88
C LYS A 18 -4.50 -10.38 -5.85
N ILE A 19 -5.55 -9.58 -5.68
CA ILE A 19 -6.94 -10.08 -5.67
C ILE A 19 -7.51 -10.06 -7.08
N SER A 20 -7.25 -8.98 -7.82
CA SER A 20 -7.69 -8.80 -9.19
C SER A 20 -6.78 -7.81 -9.92
N ASP A 21 -7.08 -7.51 -11.18
CA ASP A 21 -6.33 -6.49 -11.93
C ASP A 21 -6.58 -5.10 -11.34
N GLY A 22 -5.57 -4.59 -10.65
CA GLY A 22 -5.62 -3.28 -9.99
C GLY A 22 -6.11 -3.30 -8.55
N GLU A 23 -6.44 -4.47 -7.97
CA GLU A 23 -6.78 -4.60 -6.55
C GLU A 23 -5.83 -5.54 -5.80
N TYR A 24 -5.34 -5.08 -4.65
CA TYR A 24 -4.37 -5.79 -3.84
C TYR A 24 -4.73 -5.74 -2.35
N GLU A 25 -4.45 -6.80 -1.61
CA GLU A 25 -4.41 -6.76 -0.14
C GLU A 25 -2.95 -6.75 0.32
N ILE A 26 -2.66 -5.92 1.32
CA ILE A 26 -1.33 -5.82 1.91
C ILE A 26 -1.41 -5.98 3.42
N TRP A 27 -0.48 -6.74 3.96
CA TRP A 27 -0.28 -6.90 5.40
C TRP A 27 1.04 -6.26 5.76
N ILE A 28 1.02 -5.36 6.73
CA ILE A 28 2.19 -4.63 7.21
C ILE A 28 2.31 -4.79 8.72
N LYS A 29 3.56 -4.83 9.19
CA LYS A 29 3.86 -4.91 10.61
C LYS A 29 3.71 -3.56 11.31
N GLU A 30 3.90 -2.48 10.57
CA GLU A 30 3.81 -1.11 11.08
C GLU A 30 2.44 -0.81 11.68
N LYS A 31 2.43 -0.18 12.86
CA LYS A 31 1.22 0.43 13.42
C LYS A 31 0.85 1.65 12.56
N PRO A 32 -0.45 1.95 12.35
CA PRO A 32 -0.89 3.14 11.65
C PRO A 32 -0.75 4.38 12.57
N ILE A 33 0.43 4.60 13.13
CA ILE A 33 0.77 5.82 13.87
C ILE A 33 1.00 6.90 12.81
N GLU A 34 0.30 8.02 12.95
CA GLU A 34 0.13 9.09 11.96
C GLU A 34 1.34 9.29 11.02
N GLY A 35 1.12 9.07 9.72
CA GLY A 35 2.10 9.29 8.65
C GLY A 35 3.09 8.15 8.39
N ASN A 36 3.50 7.38 9.41
CA ASN A 36 4.51 6.33 9.25
C ASN A 36 4.00 5.13 8.44
N GLY A 37 2.75 4.72 8.67
CA GLY A 37 2.13 3.63 7.92
C GLY A 37 2.01 3.91 6.42
N ASN A 38 1.73 5.16 6.02
CA ASN A 38 1.60 5.52 4.60
C ASN A 38 2.95 5.44 3.88
N ARG A 39 4.01 5.99 4.48
CA ARG A 39 5.37 5.92 3.92
C ARG A 39 5.86 4.47 3.81
N HIS A 40 5.52 3.63 4.79
CA HIS A 40 5.85 2.21 4.76
C HIS A 40 5.17 1.49 3.60
N ILE A 41 3.86 1.72 3.42
CA ILE A 41 3.08 1.17 2.31
C ILE A 41 3.68 1.58 0.96
N GLU A 42 4.02 2.86 0.77
CA GLU A 42 4.63 3.33 -0.48
C GLU A 42 5.97 2.66 -0.77
N LYS A 43 6.82 2.48 0.25
CA LYS A 43 8.09 1.75 0.12
C LYS A 43 7.87 0.27 -0.22
N PHE A 44 6.92 -0.36 0.46
CA PHE A 44 6.61 -1.78 0.27
C PHE A 44 6.07 -2.06 -1.14
N LEU A 45 5.14 -1.22 -1.61
CA LEU A 45 4.60 -1.30 -2.97
C LEU A 45 5.64 -0.94 -4.02
N LYS A 46 6.52 0.03 -3.75
CA LYS A 46 7.64 0.35 -4.65
C LYS A 46 8.54 -0.85 -4.90
N GLY A 47 8.86 -1.62 -3.85
CA GLY A 47 9.64 -2.85 -3.99
C GLY A 47 8.95 -3.90 -4.86
N TYR A 48 7.63 -4.05 -4.72
CA TYR A 48 6.85 -5.03 -5.47
C TYR A 48 6.64 -4.65 -6.95
N PHE A 49 6.25 -3.40 -7.22
CA PHE A 49 5.95 -2.94 -8.58
C PHE A 49 7.18 -2.41 -9.32
N ASN A 50 8.31 -2.23 -8.63
CA ASN A 50 9.50 -1.53 -9.12
C ASN A 50 9.19 -0.15 -9.72
N LYS A 51 8.18 0.53 -9.16
CA LYS A 51 7.67 1.83 -9.63
C LYS A 51 7.44 2.75 -8.44
N LYS A 52 7.50 4.06 -8.68
CA LYS A 52 7.15 5.04 -7.64
C LYS A 52 5.65 4.91 -7.34
N CYS A 53 5.34 4.64 -6.08
CA CYS A 53 3.98 4.47 -5.59
C CYS A 53 3.65 5.66 -4.68
N VAL A 54 2.52 6.32 -4.91
CA VAL A 54 2.06 7.44 -4.07
C VAL A 54 0.62 7.19 -3.66
N ILE A 55 0.32 7.25 -2.37
CA ILE A 55 -1.07 7.19 -1.90
C ILE A 55 -1.73 8.52 -2.25
N VAL A 56 -2.81 8.48 -3.04
CA VAL A 56 -3.55 9.68 -3.48
C VAL A 56 -4.84 9.89 -2.70
N SER A 57 -5.40 8.83 -2.09
CA SER A 57 -6.57 8.94 -1.21
C SER A 57 -6.70 7.74 -0.25
N GLY A 58 -7.57 7.88 0.76
CA GLY A 58 -7.74 6.88 1.82
C GLY A 58 -6.64 6.92 2.89
N PHE A 59 -6.02 8.07 3.13
CA PHE A 59 -4.90 8.20 4.09
C PHE A 59 -5.23 7.66 5.49
N THR A 60 -6.47 7.81 5.95
CA THR A 60 -6.97 7.29 7.24
C THR A 60 -7.79 6.01 7.11
N SER A 61 -8.09 5.56 5.88
CA SER A 61 -8.89 4.37 5.62
C SER A 61 -8.00 3.13 5.45
N LYS A 62 -8.57 1.96 5.71
CA LYS A 62 -7.97 0.66 5.35
C LYS A 62 -7.90 0.51 3.83
N ILE A 63 -8.87 1.07 3.11
CA ILE A 63 -8.87 1.09 1.64
C ILE A 63 -8.18 2.36 1.18
N LYS A 64 -7.11 2.20 0.40
CA LYS A 64 -6.33 3.31 -0.15
C LYS A 64 -6.27 3.21 -1.66
N PHE A 65 -6.18 4.36 -2.31
CA PHE A 65 -5.89 4.41 -3.75
C PHE A 65 -4.47 4.89 -3.93
N VAL A 66 -3.70 4.14 -4.71
CA VAL A 66 -2.30 4.38 -4.96
C VAL A 66 -2.09 4.62 -6.44
N GLU A 67 -1.33 5.65 -6.76
CA GLU A 67 -0.90 5.93 -8.12
C GLU A 67 0.52 5.37 -8.34
N LEU A 68 0.63 4.51 -9.34
CA LEU A 68 1.88 4.02 -9.90
C LEU A 68 2.34 5.02 -10.96
N LEU A 69 3.41 5.73 -10.63
CA LEU A 69 4.11 6.64 -11.53
C LEU A 69 5.20 5.85 -12.26
N ASN A 70 5.23 5.94 -13.58
CA ASN A 70 6.38 5.51 -14.36
C ASN A 70 7.50 6.55 -14.18
N PRO A 71 8.79 6.14 -14.25
CA PRO A 71 9.89 7.08 -14.35
C PRO A 71 9.78 7.97 -15.58
#